data_AF-A0A8X7E4Q9-F1
#
_entry.id   AF-A0A8X7E4Q9-F1
#
_cell.length_a   1.000
_cell.length_b   1.000
_cell.length_c   1.000
_cell.angle_alpha   90.00
_cell.angle_beta   90.00
_cell.angle_gamma   90.00
#
_symmetry.space_group_name_H-M   'P 1'
#
loop_
_entity.id
_entity.type
_entity.pdbx_description
1 polymer ?
#
loop_
_entity_poly.entity_id
_entity_poly.type
_entity_poly.pdbx_seq_one_letter_code
_entity_poly.pdbx_strand_id
1 'polypeptide(L)' 'MAYARELGKPPTAGSDAHLPEEVGRCFLALPSDPGDPEELMEMVLRGEGAPRGRGLTLPAAVRMYVRSVANWGRRGFRRI' A
#
# COMPACT_ATOMS: atom_id res chain seq x y z
N MET A 1 7.68 10.11 5.17
CA MET A 1 6.78 10.57 6.24
C MET A 1 7.14 11.96 6.77
N ALA A 2 8.43 12.32 6.96
CA ALA A 2 8.83 13.64 7.50
C ALA A 2 8.20 14.82 6.73
N TYR A 3 8.36 14.86 5.41
CA TYR A 3 7.80 15.94 4.58
C TYR A 3 6.27 16.04 4.60
N ALA A 4 5.55 14.90 4.60
CA ALA A 4 4.09 14.90 4.68
C ALA A 4 3.60 15.45 6.04
N ARG A 5 4.32 15.17 7.12
CA ARG A 5 4.03 15.74 8.45
C ARG A 5 4.29 17.24 8.49
N GLU A 6 5.36 17.72 7.86
CA GLU A 6 5.65 19.16 7.74
C GLU A 6 4.52 19.91 7.02
N LEU A 7 3.86 19.26 6.05
CA LEU A 7 2.71 19.82 5.32
C LEU A 7 1.35 19.63 6.03
N GLY A 8 1.34 19.08 7.26
CA GLY A 8 0.11 18.81 8.00
C GLY A 8 -0.81 17.80 7.31
N LYS A 9 -0.26 16.88 6.50
CA LYS A 9 -1.06 15.86 5.81
C LYS A 9 -1.31 14.64 6.71
N PRO A 10 -2.50 14.03 6.64
CA PRO A 10 -2.78 12.83 7.41
C PRO A 10 -1.89 11.67 6.95
N PRO A 11 -1.51 10.76 7.85
CA PRO A 11 -0.77 9.57 7.50
C PRO A 11 -1.65 8.61 6.67
N THR A 12 -1.08 7.99 5.65
CA THR A 12 -1.72 6.93 4.86
C THR A 12 -0.76 5.76 4.69
N ALA A 13 -1.31 4.57 4.44
CA ALA A 13 -0.54 3.36 4.17
C ALA A 13 -1.36 2.39 3.31
N GLY A 14 -0.69 1.74 2.37
CA GLY A 14 -1.25 0.69 1.55
C GLY A 14 -0.17 -0.31 1.17
N SER A 15 -0.57 -1.56 0.94
CA SER A 15 0.35 -2.65 0.61
C SER A 15 0.97 -2.55 -0.77
N ASP A 16 0.32 -1.82 -1.70
CA ASP A 16 0.69 -1.80 -3.13
C ASP A 16 0.95 -3.23 -3.66
N ALA A 17 0.04 -4.14 -3.28
CA ALA A 17 0.23 -5.56 -3.47
C ALA A 17 0.14 -5.96 -4.96
N HIS A 18 1.24 -6.46 -5.49
CA HIS A 18 1.32 -7.04 -6.85
C HIS A 18 1.17 -8.58 -6.85
N LEU A 19 1.15 -9.18 -5.65
CA LEU A 19 0.96 -10.60 -5.40
C LEU A 19 -0.17 -10.76 -4.37
N PRO A 20 -1.07 -11.75 -4.52
CA PRO A 20 -2.20 -11.93 -3.59
C PRO A 20 -1.77 -12.10 -2.13
N GLU A 21 -0.67 -12.81 -1.87
CA GLU A 21 -0.11 -13.02 -0.54
C GLU A 21 0.42 -11.76 0.14
N GLU A 22 0.53 -10.65 -0.61
CA GLU A 22 1.02 -9.36 -0.12
C GLU A 22 -0.12 -8.38 0.23
N VAL A 23 -1.37 -8.75 -0.08
CA VAL A 23 -2.55 -7.93 0.27
C VAL A 23 -2.63 -7.78 1.78
N GLY A 24 -2.73 -6.54 2.25
CA GLY A 24 -2.77 -6.23 3.68
C GLY A 24 -1.43 -6.30 4.40
N ARG A 25 -0.30 -6.51 3.69
CA ARG A 25 1.04 -6.46 4.32
C ARG A 25 1.32 -5.09 4.97
N CYS A 26 0.90 -4.01 4.31
CA CYS A 26 0.88 -2.66 4.85
C CYS A 26 -0.55 -2.11 4.76
N PHE A 27 -0.98 -1.45 5.83
CA PHE A 27 -2.34 -0.95 5.98
C PHE A 27 -2.36 0.21 6.96
N LEU A 28 -3.44 0.98 6.93
CA LEU A 28 -3.73 2.01 7.91
C LEU A 28 -4.63 1.40 8.99
N ALA A 29 -4.16 1.34 10.23
CA ALA A 29 -4.94 0.85 11.36
C ALA A 29 -5.74 2.00 11.98
N LEU A 30 -7.05 1.85 12.06
CA LEU A 30 -7.96 2.83 12.69
C LEU A 30 -8.24 2.44 14.15
N PRO A 31 -8.62 3.41 15.00
CA PRO A 31 -8.95 3.15 16.40
C PRO A 31 -10.26 2.35 16.58
N SER A 32 -11.14 2.36 15.59
CA SER A 32 -12.43 1.67 15.58
C SER A 32 -12.84 1.31 14.15
N ASP A 33 -13.79 0.40 14.03
CA ASP A 33 -14.43 0.10 12.76
C ASP A 33 -15.39 1.25 12.39
N PRO A 34 -15.32 1.80 11.17
CA PRO A 34 -16.26 2.80 10.71
C PRO A 34 -17.62 2.15 10.40
N GLY A 35 -18.70 2.84 10.73
CA GLY A 35 -20.07 2.42 10.42
C GLY A 35 -20.42 2.54 8.94
N ASP A 36 -19.79 3.48 8.23
CA ASP A 36 -19.97 3.70 6.79
C ASP A 36 -18.70 4.26 6.09
N PRO A 37 -18.67 4.30 4.74
CA PRO A 37 -17.52 4.82 3.99
C PRO A 37 -17.21 6.31 4.23
N GLU A 38 -18.21 7.12 4.56
CA GLU A 38 -18.04 8.53 4.88
C GLU A 38 -17.30 8.71 6.20
N GLU A 39 -17.68 7.98 7.25
CA GLU A 39 -16.99 7.96 8.54
C GLU A 39 -15.54 7.48 8.37
N LEU A 40 -15.32 6.42 7.58
CA LEU A 40 -13.97 5.97 7.22
C LEU A 40 -13.14 7.12 6.64
N MET A 41 -13.69 7.87 5.70
CA MET A 41 -13.00 9.00 5.07
C MET A 41 -12.69 10.10 6.08
N GLU A 42 -13.64 10.44 6.95
CA GLU A 42 -13.43 11.44 8.01
C GLU A 42 -12.31 11.05 8.97
N MET A 43 -12.29 9.80 9.43
CA MET A 43 -11.24 9.29 10.33
C MET A 43 -9.85 9.37 9.68
N VAL A 44 -9.75 9.06 8.39
CA VAL A 44 -8.51 9.18 7.62
C VAL A 44 -8.08 10.65 7.49
N LEU A 45 -9.01 11.54 7.15
CA LEU A 45 -8.72 12.98 6.97
C LEU A 45 -8.33 13.66 8.28
N ARG A 46 -8.90 13.23 9.41
CA ARG A 46 -8.52 13.65 10.77
C ARG A 46 -7.17 13.10 11.22
N GLY A 47 -6.61 12.14 10.48
CA GLY A 47 -5.32 11.53 10.77
C GLY A 47 -5.35 10.58 11.98
N GLU A 48 -6.51 10.00 12.26
CA GLU A 48 -6.70 9.06 13.37
C GLU A 48 -6.02 7.70 13.12
N GLY A 49 -5.69 7.43 11.86
CA GLY A 49 -5.04 6.19 11.44
C GLY A 49 -3.55 6.13 11.77
N ALA A 50 -3.09 4.95 12.15
CA ALA A 50 -1.67 4.63 12.33
C ALA A 50 -1.16 3.72 11.20
N PRO A 51 -0.14 4.11 10.41
CA PRO A 51 0.50 3.23 9.46
C PRO A 51 1.06 1.98 10.14
N ARG A 52 0.67 0.80 9.67
CA ARG A 52 1.15 -0.50 10.15
C ARG A 52 1.59 -1.36 8.97
N GLY A 53 2.38 -2.38 9.30
CA GLY A 53 2.88 -3.35 8.33
C GLY A 53 4.40 -3.50 8.34
N ARG A 54 4.89 -4.18 7.32
CA ARG A 54 6.32 -4.42 7.10
C ARG A 54 6.68 -4.22 5.63
N GLY A 55 7.91 -3.80 5.37
CA GLY A 55 8.42 -3.70 4.01
C GLY A 55 8.43 -5.04 3.28
N LEU A 56 8.49 -4.97 1.95
CA LEU A 56 8.58 -6.14 1.08
C LEU A 56 9.82 -6.97 1.44
N THR A 57 9.68 -8.28 1.59
CA THR A 57 10.84 -9.15 1.82
C THR A 57 11.65 -9.33 0.53
N LEU A 58 12.97 -9.53 0.64
CA LEU A 58 13.86 -9.80 -0.51
C LEU A 58 13.33 -10.89 -1.45
N PRO A 59 12.85 -12.06 -0.97
CA PRO A 59 12.30 -13.09 -1.85
C PRO A 59 11.02 -12.65 -2.59
N ALA A 60 10.16 -11.86 -1.93
CA ALA A 60 8.95 -11.34 -2.55
C ALA A 60 9.27 -10.29 -3.62
N ALA A 61 10.27 -9.44 -3.38
CA ALA A 61 10.78 -8.49 -4.36
C ALA A 61 11.32 -9.18 -5.62
N VAL A 62 12.13 -10.24 -5.45
CA VAL A 62 12.66 -11.03 -6.58
C VAL A 62 11.52 -11.68 -7.35
N ARG A 63 10.56 -12.30 -6.66
CA ARG A 63 9.40 -12.95 -7.30
C ARG A 63 8.57 -11.96 -8.11
N MET A 64 8.29 -10.78 -7.55
CA MET A 64 7.60 -9.70 -8.24
C MET A 64 8.37 -9.29 -9.51
N TYR A 65 9.68 -9.05 -9.39
CA TYR A 65 10.51 -8.63 -10.52
C TYR A 65 10.52 -9.67 -11.66
N VAL A 66 10.75 -10.95 -11.34
CA VAL A 66 10.74 -12.05 -12.32
C VAL A 66 9.40 -12.12 -13.05
N ARG A 67 8.28 -12.00 -12.32
CA ARG A 67 6.94 -12.00 -12.91
C ARG A 67 6.73 -10.81 -13.85
N SER A 68 7.19 -9.61 -13.47
CA SER A 68 7.12 -8.41 -14.31
C SER A 68 7.92 -8.58 -15.61
N VAL A 69 9.15 -9.10 -15.52
CA VAL A 69 10.00 -9.38 -16.69
C VAL A 69 9.39 -10.45 -17.59
N ALA A 70 8.89 -11.55 -17.01
CA ALA A 70 8.22 -12.61 -17.77
C ALA A 70 6.99 -12.09 -18.53
N ASN A 71 6.18 -11.24 -17.90
CA ASN A 71 5.02 -10.61 -18.54
C ASN A 71 5.43 -9.62 -19.64
N TRP A 72 6.54 -8.89 -19.47
CA TRP A 72 7.09 -8.03 -20.53
C TRP A 72 7.62 -8.84 -21.72
N GLY A 73 8.33 -9.95 -21.48
CA GLY A 73 8.79 -10.87 -22.52
C GLY A 73 7.62 -11.49 -23.30
N ARG A 74 6.56 -11.95 -22.60
CA ARG A 74 5.33 -12.45 -23.24
C ARG A 74 4.63 -11.44 -24.15
N ARG A 75 4.83 -10.14 -23.92
CA ARG A 75 4.30 -9.05 -24.76
C ARG A 75 5.23 -8.65 -25.90
N GLY A 76 6.30 -9.40 -26.13
CA GLY A 76 7.30 -9.08 -27.15
C GLY A 76 8.05 -7.78 -26.84
N PHE A 77 8.36 -7.54 -25.57
CA PHE A 77 9.12 -6.39 -25.11
C PHE A 77 8.45 -5.02 -25.36
N ARG A 78 7.15 -5.00 -25.66
CA ARG A 78 6.37 -3.77 -25.81
C ARG A 78 6.07 -3.15 -24.44
N ARG A 79 6.14 -1.82 -24.36
CA ARG A 79 5.70 -1.06 -23.17
C ARG A 79 4.18 -1.11 -23.05
N ILE A 80 3.69 -0.87 -21.83
CA ILE A 80 2.28 -0.54 -21.56
C ILE A 80 2.02 0.86 -22.09
#